data_AF-A0A1Q6WDV4-F1
#
_entry.id   AF-A0A1Q6WDV4-F1
#
_cell.length_a   1.000
_cell.length_b   1.000
_cell.length_c   1.000
_cell.angle_alpha   90.00
_cell.angle_beta   90.00
_cell.angle_gamma   90.00
#
_symmetry.space_group_name_H-M   'P 1'
#
loop_
_entity.id
_entity.type
_entity.pdbx_description
1 polymer ?
#
loop_
_entity_poly.entity_id
_entity_poly.type
_entity_poly.pdbx_seq_one_letter_code
_entity_poly.pdbx_strand_id
1 'polypeptide(L)'
;MSPEERATRLYNRVMSLHSQGKPDSAEFFLPMALQAYAMLPALDVDARYHIGVLDLTGGHAAAALAQADTIRRAVPTHLFAFMLKARALELERDPAGALRAYRDFLRNEKGERAKQRPEYAEHGQNLDAFHEQATEVTSGKTSGAPRQGR
;
A
#
# COMPACT_ATOMS: atom_id res chain seq x y z
N MET A 1 22.83 -3.58 12.09
CA MET A 1 21.66 -3.57 11.21
C MET A 1 20.96 -4.91 11.31
N SER A 2 19.80 -4.96 11.94
CA SER A 2 18.97 -6.17 12.03
C SER A 2 18.46 -6.60 10.64
N PRO A 3 17.95 -7.84 10.50
CA PRO A 3 17.26 -8.26 9.28
C PRO A 3 16.10 -7.33 8.89
N GLU A 4 15.30 -6.88 9.86
CA GLU A 4 14.18 -5.96 9.67
C GLU A 4 14.67 -4.60 9.17
N GLU A 5 15.67 -4.02 9.84
CA GLU A 5 16.26 -2.73 9.41
C GLU A 5 16.81 -2.80 7.98
N ARG A 6 17.35 -3.96 7.57
CA ARG A 6 17.83 -4.18 6.20
C ARG A 6 16.69 -4.24 5.20
N ALA A 7 15.61 -4.95 5.51
CA ALA A 7 14.42 -5.02 4.67
C ALA A 7 13.78 -3.64 4.51
N THR A 8 13.60 -2.90 5.61
CA THR A 8 13.07 -1.53 5.61
C THR A 8 13.96 -0.57 4.82
N ARG A 9 15.29 -0.70 4.92
CA ARG A 9 16.21 0.14 4.12
C ARG A 9 16.06 -0.12 2.61
N LEU A 10 15.89 -1.38 2.20
CA LEU A 10 15.65 -1.74 0.80
C LEU A 10 14.27 -1.26 0.32
N TYR A 11 13.24 -1.42 1.15
CA TYR A 11 11.91 -0.86 0.90
C TYR A 11 11.97 0.65 0.64
N ASN A 12 12.57 1.41 1.56
CA ASN A 12 12.73 2.86 1.44
C ASN A 12 13.50 3.25 0.18
N ARG A 13 14.49 2.43 -0.22
CA ARG A 13 15.25 2.65 -1.46
C ARG A 13 14.37 2.51 -2.70
N VAL A 14 13.56 1.46 -2.78
CA VAL A 14 12.61 1.24 -3.89
C VAL A 14 11.60 2.39 -3.95
N MET A 15 10.97 2.72 -2.83
CA MET A 15 9.96 3.79 -2.76
C MET A 15 10.53 5.16 -3.15
N SER A 16 11.73 5.48 -2.67
CA SER A 16 12.40 6.74 -3.01
C SER A 16 12.76 6.84 -4.49
N LEU A 17 13.22 5.75 -5.10
CA LEU A 17 13.53 5.73 -6.54
C LEU A 17 12.26 5.84 -7.39
N HIS A 18 11.20 5.13 -6.99
CA HIS A 18 9.92 5.18 -7.67
C HIS A 18 9.32 6.59 -7.61
N SER A 19 9.32 7.25 -6.45
CA SER A 19 8.81 8.62 -6.31
C SER A 19 9.66 9.67 -7.05
N GLN A 20 10.94 9.40 -7.27
CA GLN A 20 11.83 10.23 -8.11
C GLN A 20 11.62 10.01 -9.62
N GLY A 21 10.68 9.16 -10.04
CA GLY A 21 10.47 8.86 -11.46
C GLY A 21 11.61 8.04 -12.07
N LYS A 22 12.27 7.19 -11.27
CA LYS A 22 13.34 6.27 -11.72
C LYS A 22 12.86 4.81 -11.66
N PRO A 23 11.86 4.41 -12.46
CA PRO A 23 11.25 3.09 -12.39
C PRO A 23 12.26 1.97 -12.64
N ASP A 24 13.13 2.07 -13.64
CA ASP A 24 14.16 1.06 -13.94
C ASP A 24 15.10 0.81 -12.75
N SER A 25 15.45 1.88 -12.02
CA SER A 25 16.26 1.76 -10.80
C SER A 25 15.47 1.13 -9.66
N ALA A 26 14.19 1.47 -9.51
CA ALA A 26 13.34 0.88 -8.48
C ALA A 26 13.14 -0.63 -8.74
N GLU A 27 12.90 -1.02 -10.00
CA GLU A 27 12.74 -2.41 -10.45
C GLU A 27 13.99 -3.24 -10.16
N PHE A 28 15.19 -2.67 -10.35
CA PHE A 28 16.44 -3.34 -9.99
C PHE A 28 16.52 -3.73 -8.50
N PHE A 29 16.03 -2.87 -7.59
CA PHE A 29 16.07 -3.14 -6.15
C PHE A 29 14.86 -3.93 -5.62
N LEU A 30 13.80 -4.03 -6.41
CA LEU A 30 12.54 -4.63 -5.98
C LEU A 30 12.68 -6.11 -5.55
N PRO A 31 13.32 -7.01 -6.32
CA PRO A 31 13.50 -8.39 -5.90
C PRO A 31 14.34 -8.52 -4.62
N MET A 32 15.33 -7.64 -4.43
CA MET A 32 16.16 -7.64 -3.21
C MET A 32 15.34 -7.25 -1.98
N ALA A 33 14.45 -6.26 -2.09
CA ALA A 33 13.57 -5.86 -1.00
C ALA A 33 12.60 -6.98 -0.62
N LEU A 34 11.95 -7.59 -1.61
CA LEU A 34 11.03 -8.72 -1.39
C LEU A 34 11.74 -9.92 -0.76
N GLN A 35 12.94 -10.27 -1.24
CA GLN A 35 13.75 -11.34 -0.67
C GLN A 35 14.16 -11.04 0.78
N ALA A 36 14.49 -9.79 1.11
CA ALA A 36 14.85 -9.41 2.48
C ALA A 36 13.68 -9.62 3.45
N TYR A 37 12.46 -9.27 3.06
CA TYR A 37 11.27 -9.57 3.85
C TYR A 37 10.99 -11.08 3.95
N ALA A 38 11.17 -11.83 2.87
CA ALA A 38 10.96 -13.29 2.87
C ALA A 38 11.92 -14.05 3.81
N MET A 39 13.04 -13.43 4.20
CA MET A 39 14.01 -13.99 5.14
C MET A 39 13.71 -13.65 6.60
N LEU A 40 12.70 -12.82 6.89
CA LEU A 40 12.32 -12.52 8.26
C LEU A 40 11.66 -13.74 8.92
N PRO A 41 11.93 -14.00 10.22
CA PRO A 41 11.37 -15.15 10.93
C PRO A 41 9.85 -15.04 11.13
N ALA A 42 9.32 -13.81 11.13
CA ALA A 42 7.90 -13.52 11.20
C ALA A 42 7.60 -12.22 10.44
N LEU A 43 6.36 -12.09 9.97
CA LEU A 43 5.85 -10.88 9.32
C LEU A 43 4.67 -10.36 10.11
N ASP A 44 4.86 -9.19 10.73
CA ASP A 44 3.76 -8.42 11.30
C ASP A 44 2.96 -7.70 10.20
N VAL A 45 1.97 -6.91 10.61
CA VAL A 45 1.09 -6.19 9.67
C VAL A 45 1.84 -5.13 8.87
N ASP A 46 2.83 -4.46 9.48
CA ASP A 46 3.61 -3.43 8.81
C ASP A 46 4.52 -4.03 7.72
N ALA A 47 5.24 -5.11 8.04
CA ALA A 47 6.04 -5.83 7.07
C ALA A 47 5.20 -6.37 5.89
N ARG A 48 3.98 -6.87 6.17
CA ARG A 48 3.04 -7.29 5.12
C ARG A 48 2.56 -6.14 4.26
N TYR A 49 2.34 -4.98 4.86
CA TYR A 49 1.99 -3.77 4.13
C TYR A 49 3.13 -3.33 3.21
N HIS A 50 4.38 -3.32 3.69
CA HIS A 50 5.55 -3.02 2.87
C HIS A 50 5.72 -3.99 1.70
N ILE A 51 5.55 -5.30 1.91
CA ILE A 51 5.57 -6.29 0.82
C ILE A 51 4.47 -5.97 -0.20
N GLY A 52 3.24 -5.71 0.26
CA GLY A 52 2.14 -5.36 -0.65
C GLY A 52 2.40 -4.10 -1.46
N VAL A 53 3.02 -3.07 -0.89
CA VAL A 53 3.41 -1.84 -1.61
C VAL A 53 4.53 -2.10 -2.62
N LEU A 54 5.48 -2.98 -2.30
CA LEU A 54 6.51 -3.43 -3.25
C LEU A 54 5.86 -4.19 -4.42
N ASP A 55 4.94 -5.09 -4.13
CA ASP A 55 4.17 -5.82 -5.15
C ASP A 55 3.41 -4.85 -6.07
N LEU A 56 2.73 -3.84 -5.53
CA LEU A 56 2.07 -2.80 -6.32
C LEU A 56 3.06 -2.02 -7.21
N THR A 57 4.24 -1.71 -6.68
CA THR A 57 5.30 -1.01 -7.42
C THR A 57 5.80 -1.82 -8.61
N GLY A 58 5.85 -3.15 -8.47
CA GLY A 58 6.17 -4.07 -9.56
C GLY A 58 4.99 -4.44 -10.48
N GLY A 59 3.79 -3.89 -10.24
CA GLY A 59 2.58 -4.25 -11.00
C GLY A 59 1.97 -5.61 -10.62
N HIS A 60 2.40 -6.23 -9.51
CA HIS A 60 1.94 -7.54 -9.05
C HIS A 60 0.65 -7.44 -8.22
N ALA A 61 -0.46 -7.04 -8.83
CA ALA A 61 -1.72 -6.78 -8.13
C ALA A 61 -2.24 -7.97 -7.30
N ALA A 62 -2.18 -9.19 -7.85
CA ALA A 62 -2.63 -10.39 -7.14
C ALA A 62 -1.83 -10.68 -5.86
N ALA A 63 -0.52 -10.41 -5.86
CA ALA A 63 0.34 -10.57 -4.68
C ALA A 63 0.00 -9.51 -3.61
N ALA A 64 -0.22 -8.26 -4.02
CA ALA A 64 -0.68 -7.20 -3.12
C ALA A 64 -2.05 -7.52 -2.49
N LEU A 65 -3.00 -8.07 -3.26
CA LEU A 65 -4.29 -8.55 -2.74
C LEU A 65 -4.12 -9.66 -1.71
N ALA A 66 -3.21 -10.62 -1.94
CA ALA A 66 -2.93 -11.68 -0.99
C ALA A 66 -2.39 -11.15 0.35
N GLN A 67 -1.57 -10.08 0.33
CA GLN A 67 -1.15 -9.39 1.56
C GLN A 67 -2.32 -8.68 2.24
N ALA A 68 -3.15 -7.97 1.48
CA ALA A 68 -4.35 -7.32 2.00
C ALA A 68 -5.27 -8.32 2.72
N ASP A 69 -5.54 -9.48 2.10
CA ASP A 69 -6.37 -10.53 2.68
C ASP A 69 -5.74 -11.13 3.95
N THR A 70 -4.41 -11.28 3.98
CA THR A 70 -3.71 -11.76 5.17
C THR A 70 -3.81 -10.78 6.32
N ILE A 71 -3.62 -9.48 6.04
CA ILE A 71 -3.81 -8.42 7.04
C ILE A 71 -5.25 -8.43 7.56
N ARG A 72 -6.27 -8.59 6.69
CA ARG A 72 -7.67 -8.68 7.13
C ARG A 72 -7.99 -9.91 7.96
N ARG A 73 -7.35 -11.05 7.71
CA ARG A 73 -7.52 -12.23 8.56
C ARG A 73 -7.03 -11.98 9.98
N ALA A 74 -5.94 -11.23 10.13
CA ALA A 74 -5.41 -10.85 11.45
C ALA A 74 -6.24 -9.74 12.11
N VAL A 75 -6.56 -8.69 11.36
CA VAL A 75 -7.35 -7.54 11.84
C VAL A 75 -8.36 -7.15 10.74
N PRO A 76 -9.64 -7.58 10.85
CA PRO A 76 -10.63 -7.44 9.78
C PRO A 76 -10.87 -6.02 9.25
N THR A 77 -10.61 -5.02 10.08
CA THR A 77 -10.85 -3.60 9.83
C THR A 77 -9.57 -2.80 9.59
N HIS A 78 -8.41 -3.45 9.47
CA HIS A 78 -7.12 -2.74 9.36
C HIS A 78 -7.02 -1.87 8.10
N LEU A 79 -6.57 -0.63 8.27
CA LEU A 79 -6.55 0.37 7.19
C LEU A 79 -5.63 -0.01 6.02
N PHE A 80 -4.44 -0.54 6.31
CA PHE A 80 -3.49 -0.98 5.28
C PHE A 80 -4.06 -2.02 4.32
N ALA A 81 -4.97 -2.89 4.78
CA ALA A 81 -5.57 -3.86 3.89
C ALA A 81 -6.50 -3.20 2.87
N PHE A 82 -7.27 -2.18 3.27
CA PHE A 82 -8.12 -1.45 2.33
C PHE A 82 -7.29 -0.64 1.34
N MET A 83 -6.16 -0.07 1.78
CA MET A 83 -5.23 0.65 0.91
C MET A 83 -4.66 -0.26 -0.17
N LEU A 84 -4.07 -1.39 0.22
CA LEU A 84 -3.54 -2.37 -0.73
C LEU A 84 -4.62 -2.89 -1.68
N LYS A 85 -5.80 -3.22 -1.16
CA LYS A 85 -6.92 -3.72 -1.96
C LYS A 85 -7.39 -2.71 -3.00
N ALA A 86 -7.54 -1.43 -2.62
CA ALA A 86 -7.95 -0.40 -3.57
C ALA A 86 -6.95 -0.25 -4.71
N ARG A 87 -5.66 -0.11 -4.39
CA ARG A 87 -4.60 0.09 -5.39
C ARG A 87 -4.40 -1.14 -6.28
N ALA A 88 -4.51 -2.34 -5.73
CA ALA A 88 -4.41 -3.56 -6.52
C ALA A 88 -5.59 -3.69 -7.50
N LEU A 89 -6.82 -3.38 -7.06
CA LEU A 89 -8.00 -3.42 -7.94
C LEU A 89 -7.97 -2.31 -9.00
N GLU A 90 -7.34 -1.17 -8.72
CA GLU A 90 -7.04 -0.17 -9.75
C GLU A 90 -6.09 -0.72 -10.83
N LEU A 91 -5.02 -1.42 -10.43
CA LEU A 91 -4.10 -2.09 -11.37
C LEU A 91 -4.81 -3.17 -12.20
N GLU A 92 -5.72 -3.93 -11.60
CA GLU A 92 -6.55 -4.94 -12.29
C GLU A 92 -7.67 -4.33 -13.15
N ARG A 93 -7.81 -3.00 -13.17
CA ARG A 93 -8.89 -2.29 -13.88
C ARG A 93 -10.29 -2.70 -13.40
N ASP A 94 -10.45 -2.98 -12.12
CA ASP A 94 -11.74 -3.14 -11.42
C ASP A 94 -12.10 -1.88 -10.60
N PRO A 95 -12.63 -0.82 -11.25
CA PRO A 95 -12.99 0.42 -10.56
C PRO A 95 -14.13 0.22 -9.55
N ALA A 96 -15.02 -0.75 -9.77
CA ALA A 96 -16.11 -1.03 -8.83
C ALA A 96 -15.56 -1.67 -7.54
N GLY A 97 -14.61 -2.59 -7.67
CA GLY A 97 -13.86 -3.16 -6.56
C GLY A 97 -13.04 -2.12 -5.80
N ALA A 98 -12.28 -1.29 -6.50
CA ALA A 98 -11.49 -0.22 -5.90
C ALA A 98 -12.39 0.77 -5.12
N LEU A 99 -13.51 1.20 -5.70
CA LEU A 99 -14.48 2.07 -5.03
C LEU A 99 -15.04 1.47 -3.75
N ARG A 100 -15.32 0.15 -3.73
CA ARG A 100 -15.73 -0.55 -2.50
C ARG A 100 -14.63 -0.51 -1.44
N ALA A 101 -13.38 -0.74 -1.82
CA ALA A 101 -12.24 -0.68 -0.90
C ALA A 101 -12.03 0.72 -0.31
N TYR A 102 -12.17 1.79 -1.11
CA TYR A 102 -12.14 3.16 -0.61
C TYR A 102 -13.25 3.46 0.41
N ARG A 103 -14.49 3.03 0.13
CA ARG A 103 -15.61 3.18 1.07
C ARG A 103 -15.39 2.39 2.36
N ASP A 104 -14.78 1.21 2.25
CA ASP A 104 -14.43 0.38 3.40
C ASP A 104 -13.37 1.03 4.27
N PHE A 105 -12.34 1.65 3.68
CA PHE A 105 -11.36 2.45 4.40
C PHE A 105 -12.05 3.57 5.19
N LEU A 106 -12.80 4.44 4.52
CA LEU A 106 -13.43 5.62 5.14
C LEU A 106 -14.39 5.23 6.28
N ARG A 107 -15.12 4.13 6.13
CA ARG A 107 -16.03 3.63 7.16
C ARG A 107 -15.31 3.20 8.43
N ASN A 108 -14.11 2.63 8.32
CA ASN A 108 -13.37 2.07 9.45
C ASN A 108 -12.30 3.01 10.01
N GLU A 109 -11.90 4.03 9.24
CA GLU A 109 -10.75 4.89 9.54
C GLU A 109 -10.77 5.50 10.94
N LYS A 110 -11.86 6.17 11.31
CA LYS A 110 -11.97 6.79 12.64
C LYS A 110 -11.79 5.77 13.76
N GLY A 111 -12.39 4.59 13.61
CA GLY A 111 -12.34 3.52 14.61
C GLY A 111 -10.96 2.88 14.71
N GLU A 112 -10.26 2.68 13.59
CA GLU A 112 -8.90 2.16 13.60
C GLU A 112 -7.88 3.19 14.09
N ARG A 113 -7.94 4.45 13.64
CA ARG A 113 -7.00 5.50 14.09
C ARG A 113 -7.09 5.74 15.60
N ALA A 114 -8.27 5.60 16.19
CA ALA A 114 -8.47 5.68 17.64
C ALA A 114 -7.75 4.56 18.43
N LYS A 115 -7.34 3.46 17.77
CA LYS A 115 -6.56 2.38 18.40
C LYS A 115 -5.08 2.70 18.53
N GLN A 116 -4.61 3.81 17.93
CA GLN A 116 -3.24 4.34 18.08
C GLN A 116 -2.14 3.29 17.86
N ARG A 117 -2.32 2.45 16.82
CA ARG A 117 -1.31 1.47 16.44
C ARG A 117 -0.02 2.19 16.01
N PRO A 118 1.18 1.72 16.42
CA PRO A 118 2.44 2.37 16.07
C PRO A 118 2.61 2.61 14.56
N GLU A 119 2.24 1.62 13.75
CA GLU A 119 2.32 1.67 12.30
C GLU A 119 1.44 2.78 11.69
N TYR A 120 0.37 3.21 12.36
CA TYR A 120 -0.43 4.35 11.89
C TYR A 120 0.26 5.69 12.12
N ALA A 121 1.07 5.81 13.16
CA ALA A 121 1.89 7.00 13.36
C ALA A 121 3.03 7.04 12.33
N GLU A 122 3.65 5.90 12.07
CA GLU A 122 4.75 5.76 11.10
C GLU A 122 4.30 6.03 9.66
N HIS A 123 3.06 5.64 9.31
CA HIS A 123 2.48 5.82 7.98
C HIS A 123 1.41 6.93 7.92
N GLY A 124 1.42 7.88 8.86
CA GLY A 124 0.38 8.91 8.97
C GLY A 124 0.14 9.67 7.66
N GLN A 125 1.21 10.13 7.00
CA GLN A 125 1.13 10.84 5.72
C GLN A 125 0.48 9.99 4.62
N ASN A 126 0.78 8.68 4.59
CA ASN A 126 0.21 7.76 3.60
C ASN A 126 -1.29 7.53 3.84
N LEU A 127 -1.69 7.43 5.11
CA LEU A 127 -3.10 7.31 5.49
C LEU A 127 -3.87 8.58 5.16
N ASP A 128 -3.29 9.76 5.41
CA ASP A 128 -3.92 11.05 5.14
C ASP A 128 -4.08 11.28 3.64
N ALA A 129 -3.04 11.02 2.84
CA ALA A 129 -3.13 11.08 1.38
C ALA A 129 -4.17 10.09 0.82
N PHE A 130 -4.25 8.88 1.39
CA PHE A 130 -5.26 7.90 0.99
C PHE A 130 -6.68 8.33 1.40
N HIS A 131 -6.86 8.97 2.55
CA HIS A 131 -8.14 9.55 2.97
C HIS A 131 -8.64 10.61 1.99
N GLU A 132 -7.77 11.53 1.58
CA GLU A 132 -8.10 12.57 0.61
C GLU A 132 -8.56 11.95 -0.71
N GLN A 133 -7.78 11.02 -1.26
CA GLN A 133 -8.12 10.30 -2.48
C GLN A 133 -9.44 9.52 -2.34
N ALA A 134 -9.63 8.80 -1.24
CA ALA A 134 -10.83 8.03 -0.96
C ALA A 134 -12.07 8.94 -0.94
N THR A 135 -11.96 10.11 -0.32
CA THR A 135 -13.04 11.10 -0.24
C THR A 135 -13.37 11.66 -1.63
N GLU A 136 -12.36 12.00 -2.43
CA GLU A 136 -12.57 12.49 -3.81
C GLU A 136 -13.27 11.46 -4.69
N VAL A 137 -12.75 10.23 -4.72
CA VAL A 137 -13.27 9.13 -5.53
C VAL A 137 -14.70 8.76 -5.11
N THR A 138 -14.97 8.69 -3.81
CA THR A 138 -16.30 8.31 -3.31
C THR A 138 -17.35 9.40 -3.43
N SER A 139 -16.94 10.67 -3.47
CA SER A 139 -17.82 11.82 -3.70
C SER A 139 -18.19 12.01 -5.18
N GLY A 140 -17.67 11.17 -6.09
CA GLY A 140 -17.87 11.32 -7.54
C GLY A 140 -17.11 12.50 -8.15
N LYS A 141 -16.17 13.11 -7.40
CA LYS A 141 -15.25 14.14 -7.89
C LYS A 141 -14.03 13.47 -8.53
N THR A 142 -14.23 12.62 -9.53
CA THR A 142 -13.09 12.18 -10.33
C THR A 142 -12.67 13.32 -11.25
N SER A 143 -11.66 14.08 -10.81
CA SER A 143 -10.78 14.84 -11.68
C SER A 143 -10.31 13.92 -12.80
N GLY A 144 -10.60 14.31 -14.05
CA GLY A 144 -10.16 13.59 -15.22
C GLY A 144 -8.65 13.38 -15.22
N ALA A 145 -8.24 12.25 -15.80
CA ALA A 145 -6.86 11.89 -16.06
C ALA A 145 -6.00 13.09 -16.51
N PRO A 146 -4.72 13.17 -16.10
CA PRO A 146 -3.81 14.15 -16.68
C PRO A 146 -3.72 13.87 -18.18
N ARG A 147 -4.10 14.86 -18.99
CA ARG A 147 -3.75 14.92 -20.41
C ARG A 147 -2.22 14.88 -20.48
N GLN A 148 -1.65 13.74 -20.87
CA GLN A 148 -0.31 13.72 -21.40
C GLN A 148 -0.35 14.47 -22.74
N GLY A 149 0.28 15.65 -22.73
CA GLY A 149 0.48 16.47 -23.90
C GLY A 149 1.30 15.71 -24.95
N ARG A 150 1.01 16.08 -26.20
CA ARG A 150 1.70 15.66 -27.42
C ARG A 150 3.21 15.86 -27.36
#